data_AF-A0A917KR96-F1
#
_entry.id   AF-A0A917KR96-F1
#
_cell.length_a   1.000
_cell.length_b   1.000
_cell.length_c   1.000
_cell.angle_alpha   90.00
_cell.angle_beta   90.00
_cell.angle_gamma   90.00
#
_symmetry.space_group_name_H-M   'P 1'
#
loop_
_entity.id
_entity.type
_entity.pdbx_description
1 polymer ?
#
loop_
_entity_poly.entity_id
_entity_poly.type
_entity_poly.pdbx_seq_one_letter_code
_entity_poly.pdbx_strand_id
1 'polypeptide(L)'
;MNASRRHCPGRAARWQPRAGAALLLALLAAPAAAQAPDWRAAAPALPLRGPQRPITTPVAIGGAGWGPWRHICREQTDRPGRAPTRDCLTVAAVQPEPGGTRLVLVQDRTGLRMSVLRGTEGRISEFTALRADGTALPHDEVRDGLLAAWRDQFATLSLERRRIVVGEDFPMAIDGSSRGGVCRAAGLDAIAQRAVLVARCAVELAGRLRGGDSEARVAIFAHIAVDVASGVVLAQGYATRIETFTGNGRSKGVVVTPSRVILE
;
A
#
# COMPACT_ATOMS: atom_id res chain seq x y z
N MET A 1 58.94 -16.65 -52.08
CA MET A 1 59.28 -17.14 -53.44
C MET A 1 58.09 -17.96 -53.91
N ASN A 2 57.22 -17.37 -54.75
CA ASN A 2 57.10 -17.62 -56.21
C ASN A 2 56.89 -19.11 -56.52
N ALA A 3 55.95 -19.58 -57.33
CA ALA A 3 54.87 -19.10 -58.19
C ALA A 3 54.08 -20.43 -58.52
N SER A 4 52.90 -20.54 -59.10
CA SER A 4 52.49 -20.07 -60.42
C SER A 4 51.13 -20.71 -60.75
N ARG A 5 50.19 -19.86 -61.15
CA ARG A 5 49.16 -19.99 -62.21
C ARG A 5 48.79 -21.38 -62.75
N ARG A 6 47.48 -21.66 -62.77
CA ARG A 6 46.77 -22.22 -63.94
C ARG A 6 45.44 -21.49 -64.16
N HIS A 7 45.00 -21.53 -65.41
CA HIS A 7 44.16 -20.58 -66.13
C HIS A 7 42.83 -21.27 -66.54
N CYS A 8 41.72 -20.50 -66.53
CA CYS A 8 40.40 -20.51 -67.24
C CYS A 8 39.87 -21.74 -68.03
N PRO A 9 38.56 -21.85 -68.42
CA PRO A 9 37.45 -20.87 -68.46
C PRO A 9 36.15 -21.39 -67.74
N GLY A 10 35.03 -20.71 -67.53
CA GLY A 10 34.29 -19.67 -68.24
C GLY A 10 32.95 -20.24 -68.73
N ARG A 11 31.83 -19.93 -68.04
CA ARG A 11 30.48 -19.77 -68.62
C ARG A 11 29.50 -19.18 -67.60
N ALA A 12 28.74 -18.22 -68.10
CA ALA A 12 27.88 -17.29 -67.40
C ALA A 12 26.57 -17.92 -66.89
N ALA A 13 26.03 -17.41 -65.79
CA ALA A 13 25.02 -16.35 -65.83
C ALA A 13 24.27 -16.18 -64.49
N ARG A 14 23.93 -14.92 -64.22
CA ARG A 14 22.68 -14.39 -63.62
C ARG A 14 22.84 -13.56 -62.33
N TRP A 15 22.91 -12.25 -62.56
CA TRP A 15 22.05 -11.20 -62.00
C TRP A 15 21.77 -11.20 -60.48
N GLN A 16 22.43 -10.27 -59.78
CA GLN A 16 21.91 -9.57 -58.60
C GLN A 16 22.36 -8.10 -58.66
N PRO A 17 21.45 -7.11 -58.66
CA PRO A 17 21.80 -5.77 -58.22
C PRO A 17 21.57 -5.65 -56.71
N ARG A 18 22.63 -5.23 -56.02
CA ARG A 18 22.62 -4.75 -54.64
C ARG A 18 22.05 -3.32 -54.59
N ALA A 19 21.34 -3.06 -53.50
CA ALA A 19 21.35 -1.86 -52.65
C ALA A 19 21.20 -0.46 -53.30
N GLY A 20 20.18 0.27 -52.85
CA GLY A 20 20.08 1.72 -52.99
C GLY A 20 18.85 2.24 -52.25
N ALA A 21 19.08 3.08 -51.26
CA ALA A 21 18.11 3.59 -50.29
C ALA A 21 17.02 4.49 -50.89
N ALA A 22 15.84 4.48 -50.27
CA ALA A 22 14.96 5.64 -50.19
C ALA A 22 14.15 5.56 -48.89
N LEU A 23 14.62 6.32 -47.90
CA LEU A 23 14.01 6.55 -46.61
C LEU A 23 12.71 7.35 -46.84
N LEU A 24 11.56 6.77 -46.52
CA LEU A 24 10.27 7.46 -46.55
C LEU A 24 10.16 8.39 -45.34
N LEU A 25 9.99 9.68 -45.61
CA LEU A 25 9.43 10.65 -44.69
C LEU A 25 7.96 10.28 -44.42
N ALA A 26 7.67 9.83 -43.19
CA ALA A 26 6.35 9.90 -42.59
C ALA A 26 6.48 10.66 -41.27
N LEU A 27 6.41 11.99 -41.35
CA LEU A 27 6.01 12.85 -40.24
C LEU A 27 4.50 12.68 -40.01
N LEU A 28 4.08 12.80 -38.76
CA LEU A 28 2.70 12.82 -38.23
C LEU A 28 2.15 11.49 -37.70
N ALA A 29 2.83 10.96 -36.69
CA ALA A 29 2.16 10.64 -35.43
C ALA A 29 3.22 10.76 -34.34
N ALA A 30 3.30 11.93 -33.68
CA ALA A 30 3.83 11.92 -32.33
C ALA A 30 3.05 10.82 -31.59
N PRO A 31 3.69 9.89 -30.86
CA PRO A 31 2.90 9.13 -29.92
C PRO A 31 2.33 10.21 -29.01
N ALA A 32 1.00 10.34 -29.00
CA ALA A 32 0.33 10.94 -27.86
C ALA A 32 1.07 10.36 -26.66
N ALA A 33 1.73 11.21 -25.87
CA ALA A 33 2.32 10.79 -24.62
C ALA A 33 1.16 10.11 -23.90
N ALA A 34 1.11 8.78 -23.95
CA ALA A 34 0.06 8.01 -23.35
C ALA A 34 0.11 8.48 -21.91
N GLN A 35 -0.92 9.23 -21.50
CA GLN A 35 -1.05 9.69 -20.13
C GLN A 35 -0.76 8.45 -19.31
N ALA A 36 0.34 8.47 -18.54
CA ALA A 36 0.70 7.33 -17.73
C ALA A 36 -0.59 6.91 -17.01
N PRO A 37 -1.06 5.66 -17.19
CA PRO A 37 -2.38 5.25 -16.71
C PRO A 37 -2.51 5.72 -15.27
N ASP A 38 -3.65 6.32 -14.91
CA ASP A 38 -3.85 6.89 -13.57
C ASP A 38 -3.46 5.83 -12.54
N TRP A 39 -2.30 6.01 -11.91
CA TRP A 39 -1.65 4.98 -11.10
C TRP A 39 -2.52 4.59 -9.90
N ARG A 40 -3.48 5.44 -9.54
CA ARG A 40 -4.53 5.18 -8.56
C ARG A 40 -5.36 3.95 -8.90
N ALA A 41 -5.53 3.63 -10.18
CA ALA A 41 -6.22 2.43 -10.65
C ALA A 41 -5.48 1.13 -10.30
N ALA A 42 -4.19 1.20 -9.92
CA ALA A 42 -3.44 0.04 -9.44
C ALA A 42 -3.82 -0.36 -8.00
N ALA A 43 -4.55 0.48 -7.25
CA ALA A 43 -4.97 0.16 -5.89
C ALA A 43 -5.95 -1.03 -5.92
N PRO A 44 -5.68 -2.12 -5.18
CA PRO A 44 -6.56 -3.28 -5.19
C PRO A 44 -8.00 -2.94 -4.80
N ALA A 45 -8.97 -3.57 -5.46
CA ALA A 45 -10.37 -3.44 -5.09
C ALA A 45 -10.63 -4.02 -3.69
N LEU A 46 -11.61 -3.43 -2.99
CA LEU A 46 -12.11 -3.90 -1.70
C LEU A 46 -13.07 -5.09 -1.92
N PRO A 47 -13.10 -6.08 -1.01
CA PRO A 47 -13.98 -7.24 -1.11
C PRO A 47 -15.42 -6.91 -0.66
N LEU A 48 -16.03 -5.93 -1.30
CA LEU A 48 -17.40 -5.49 -1.00
C LEU A 48 -18.42 -6.52 -1.48
N ARG A 49 -19.57 -6.57 -0.82
CA ARG A 49 -20.65 -7.50 -1.15
C ARG A 49 -21.57 -7.01 -2.26
N GLY A 50 -21.61 -5.72 -2.52
CA GLY A 50 -22.52 -5.15 -3.49
C GLY A 50 -22.07 -3.78 -4.01
N PRO A 51 -22.99 -3.03 -4.61
CA PRO A 51 -22.76 -1.64 -4.92
C PRO A 51 -22.82 -0.78 -3.66
N GLN A 52 -21.96 0.24 -3.60
CA GLN A 52 -21.94 1.21 -2.51
C GLN A 52 -23.25 2.01 -2.48
N ARG A 53 -23.85 2.11 -1.30
CA ARG A 53 -25.00 2.99 -1.06
C ARG A 53 -24.50 4.40 -0.72
N PRO A 54 -25.08 5.45 -1.33
CA PRO A 54 -24.73 6.82 -0.99
C PRO A 54 -24.99 7.13 0.49
N ILE A 55 -24.16 7.98 1.07
CA ILE A 55 -24.36 8.48 2.43
C ILE A 55 -25.27 9.71 2.33
N THR A 56 -26.45 9.63 2.91
CA THR A 56 -27.43 10.73 2.96
C THR A 56 -27.55 11.36 4.34
N THR A 57 -27.00 10.71 5.37
CA THR A 57 -26.99 11.17 6.76
C THR A 57 -25.62 10.91 7.37
N PRO A 58 -25.18 11.71 8.36
CA PRO A 58 -23.90 11.46 9.01
C PRO A 58 -23.77 10.05 9.60
N VAL A 59 -22.57 9.46 9.51
CA VAL A 59 -22.28 8.09 9.97
C VAL A 59 -21.39 8.15 11.21
N ALA A 60 -21.86 7.61 12.33
CA ALA A 60 -21.03 7.44 13.52
C ALA A 60 -20.18 6.17 13.37
N ILE A 61 -18.87 6.29 13.57
CA ILE A 61 -17.93 5.17 13.64
C ILE A 61 -17.33 5.06 15.04
N GLY A 62 -16.95 3.85 15.45
CA GLY A 62 -16.09 3.66 16.64
C GLY A 62 -16.81 3.64 17.99
N GLY A 63 -17.91 2.90 18.11
CA GLY A 63 -18.59 2.65 19.39
C GLY A 63 -18.21 1.32 20.07
N ALA A 64 -17.53 0.42 19.38
CA ALA A 64 -17.11 -0.89 19.88
C ALA A 64 -15.58 -0.99 20.05
N GLY A 65 -15.14 -1.86 20.97
CA GLY A 65 -13.74 -1.99 21.37
C GLY A 65 -12.78 -2.54 20.31
N TRP A 66 -13.07 -3.67 19.68
CA TRP A 66 -12.22 -4.26 18.62
C TRP A 66 -13.06 -4.85 17.49
N GLY A 67 -14.00 -5.72 17.87
CA GLY A 67 -14.78 -6.56 16.95
C GLY A 67 -14.41 -8.04 17.14
N PRO A 68 -15.04 -8.95 16.39
CA PRO A 68 -14.77 -10.39 16.48
C PRO A 68 -13.58 -10.87 15.64
N TRP A 69 -12.70 -9.97 15.18
CA TRP A 69 -11.60 -10.30 14.25
C TRP A 69 -10.50 -11.11 14.93
N ARG A 70 -10.02 -12.13 14.23
CA ARG A 70 -9.03 -13.09 14.72
C ARG A 70 -7.70 -12.94 14.04
N HIS A 71 -7.66 -12.43 12.81
CA HIS A 71 -6.41 -12.22 12.09
C HIS A 71 -6.33 -10.83 11.47
N ILE A 72 -5.10 -10.33 11.36
CA ILE A 72 -4.76 -9.08 10.68
C ILE A 72 -3.64 -9.42 9.71
N CYS A 73 -3.94 -9.42 8.42
CA CYS A 73 -3.00 -9.82 7.39
C CYS A 73 -2.67 -8.64 6.47
N ARG A 74 -1.37 -8.41 6.27
CA ARG A 74 -0.82 -7.45 5.32
C ARG A 74 -0.20 -8.20 4.15
N GLU A 75 -0.61 -7.83 2.94
CA GLU A 75 -0.03 -8.30 1.69
C GLU A 75 0.64 -7.12 0.97
N GLN A 76 1.95 -7.22 0.73
CA GLN A 76 2.74 -6.15 0.14
C GLN A 76 3.55 -6.64 -1.07
N THR A 77 3.53 -5.88 -2.17
CA THR A 77 4.42 -6.12 -3.31
C THR A 77 5.66 -5.25 -3.19
N ASP A 78 6.74 -5.82 -2.67
CA ASP A 78 8.01 -5.10 -2.46
C ASP A 78 8.81 -4.87 -3.74
N ARG A 79 8.54 -5.66 -4.79
CA ARG A 79 9.19 -5.56 -6.10
C ARG A 79 8.23 -5.85 -7.24
N PRO A 80 8.23 -5.04 -8.32
CA PRO A 80 7.44 -5.33 -9.51
C PRO A 80 7.71 -6.75 -10.04
N GLY A 81 6.66 -7.49 -10.39
CA GLY A 81 6.75 -8.83 -10.98
C GLY A 81 7.02 -9.97 -9.98
N ARG A 82 7.17 -9.72 -8.68
CA ARG A 82 7.20 -10.77 -7.66
C ARG A 82 5.84 -10.96 -6.99
N ALA A 83 5.60 -12.17 -6.51
CA ALA A 83 4.45 -12.47 -5.67
C ALA A 83 4.47 -11.58 -4.41
N PRO A 84 3.31 -11.07 -3.96
CA PRO A 84 3.21 -10.33 -2.71
C PRO A 84 3.68 -11.16 -1.51
N THR A 85 4.31 -10.50 -0.53
CA THR A 85 4.61 -11.08 0.77
C THR A 85 3.40 -10.90 1.68
N ARG A 86 2.96 -11.98 2.35
CA ARG A 86 1.87 -11.95 3.34
C ARG A 86 2.46 -12.09 4.74
N ASP A 87 2.10 -11.18 5.63
CA ASP A 87 2.48 -11.18 7.04
C ASP A 87 1.22 -10.99 7.89
N CYS A 88 1.02 -11.88 8.86
CA CYS A 88 -0.23 -11.95 9.61
C CYS A 88 0.03 -11.91 11.12
N LEU A 89 -0.89 -11.26 11.83
CA LEU A 89 -1.02 -11.32 13.27
C LEU A 89 -2.27 -12.09 13.65
N THR A 90 -2.14 -13.03 14.57
CA THR A 90 -3.26 -13.72 15.21
C THR A 90 -3.62 -13.04 16.53
N VAL A 91 -4.90 -12.74 16.73
CA VAL A 91 -5.46 -12.23 17.99
C VAL A 91 -5.61 -13.39 18.97
N ALA A 92 -4.60 -13.59 19.82
CA ALA A 92 -4.60 -14.63 20.83
C ALA A 92 -5.55 -14.32 21.99
N ALA A 93 -5.78 -13.04 22.30
CA ALA A 93 -6.74 -12.65 23.32
C ALA A 93 -7.29 -11.23 23.13
N VAL A 94 -8.50 -11.02 23.63
CA VAL A 94 -9.19 -9.73 23.67
C VAL A 94 -9.74 -9.56 25.09
N GLN A 95 -9.25 -8.57 25.82
CA GLN A 95 -9.68 -8.28 27.18
C GLN A 95 -10.24 -6.87 27.27
N PRO A 96 -11.46 -6.69 27.80
CA PRO A 96 -11.91 -5.39 28.27
C PRO A 96 -11.02 -4.93 29.43
N GLU A 97 -10.60 -3.67 29.41
CA GLU A 97 -9.83 -3.05 30.48
C GLU A 97 -10.38 -1.65 30.81
N PRO A 98 -10.10 -1.12 32.01
CA PRO A 98 -10.36 0.28 32.31
C PRO A 98 -9.72 1.17 31.25
N GLY A 99 -10.53 1.95 30.53
CA GLY A 99 -10.05 2.85 29.48
C GLY A 99 -9.94 2.26 28.08
N GLY A 100 -10.28 0.98 27.85
CA GLY A 100 -10.24 0.43 26.49
C GLY A 100 -10.41 -1.09 26.35
N THR A 101 -9.82 -1.62 25.29
CA THR A 101 -9.73 -3.05 24.98
C THR A 101 -8.28 -3.40 24.72
N ARG A 102 -7.74 -4.32 25.50
CA ARG A 102 -6.41 -4.88 25.29
C ARG A 102 -6.49 -6.08 24.34
N LEU A 103 -5.55 -6.11 23.41
CA LEU A 103 -5.34 -7.20 22.48
C LEU A 103 -3.98 -7.83 22.77
N VAL A 104 -3.95 -9.15 22.81
CA VAL A 104 -2.70 -9.88 22.71
C VAL A 104 -2.61 -10.47 21.32
N LEU A 105 -1.58 -10.06 20.59
CA LEU A 105 -1.33 -10.43 19.20
C LEU A 105 -0.09 -11.32 19.12
N VAL A 106 -0.08 -12.25 18.17
CA VAL A 106 1.06 -13.11 17.88
C VAL A 106 1.37 -13.00 16.40
N GLN A 107 2.60 -12.64 16.04
CA GLN A 107 3.00 -12.66 14.63
C GLN A 107 3.24 -14.09 14.17
N ASP A 108 2.51 -14.50 13.14
CA ASP A 108 2.47 -15.90 12.70
C ASP A 108 3.85 -16.42 12.26
N ARG A 109 4.67 -15.55 11.64
CA ARG A 109 5.99 -15.93 11.12
C ARG A 109 7.06 -16.09 12.19
N THR A 110 7.04 -15.25 13.22
CA THR A 110 8.14 -15.16 14.20
C THR A 110 7.76 -15.65 15.58
N GLY A 111 6.45 -15.80 15.85
CA GLY A 111 5.92 -16.06 17.18
C GLY A 111 6.00 -14.86 18.13
N LEU A 112 6.43 -13.67 17.65
CA LEU A 112 6.53 -12.48 18.48
C LEU A 112 5.15 -12.13 19.06
N ARG A 113 5.07 -12.07 20.39
CA ARG A 113 3.87 -11.65 21.11
C ARG A 113 3.90 -10.15 21.35
N MET A 114 2.75 -9.51 21.17
CA MET A 114 2.57 -8.07 21.33
C MET A 114 1.32 -7.80 22.16
N SER A 115 1.38 -6.82 23.06
CA SER A 115 0.22 -6.22 23.71
C SER A 115 -0.10 -4.90 23.05
N VAL A 116 -1.37 -4.71 22.72
CA VAL A 116 -1.89 -3.47 22.13
C VAL A 116 -3.09 -3.01 22.95
N LEU A 117 -3.07 -1.77 23.45
CA LEU A 117 -4.24 -1.17 24.09
C LEU A 117 -4.93 -0.23 23.10
N ARG A 118 -6.17 -0.55 22.76
CA ARG A 118 -7.07 0.36 22.06
C ARG A 118 -7.95 1.08 23.06
N GLY A 119 -7.79 2.39 23.19
CA GLY A 119 -8.58 3.22 24.09
C GLY A 119 -10.05 3.30 23.69
N THR A 120 -10.90 3.84 24.58
CA THR A 120 -12.34 4.04 24.32
C THR A 120 -12.61 4.98 23.14
N GLU A 121 -11.72 5.93 22.89
CA GLU A 121 -11.78 6.83 21.72
C GLU A 121 -11.31 6.14 20.43
N GLY A 122 -10.89 4.88 20.50
CA GLY A 122 -10.52 4.10 19.32
C GLY A 122 -9.08 4.27 18.84
N ARG A 123 -8.24 5.05 19.54
CA ARG A 123 -6.79 5.11 19.28
C ARG A 123 -6.04 3.98 19.96
N ILE A 124 -4.96 3.54 19.34
CA ILE A 124 -3.96 2.73 20.02
C ILE A 124 -3.11 3.64 20.90
N SER A 125 -3.09 3.40 22.22
CA SER A 125 -2.31 4.18 23.19
C SER A 125 -1.08 3.44 23.71
N GLU A 126 -1.05 2.11 23.60
CA GLU A 126 0.07 1.28 24.03
C GLU A 126 0.38 0.21 23.00
N PHE A 127 1.68 -0.05 22.79
CA PHE A 127 2.15 -1.10 21.90
C PHE A 127 3.53 -1.60 22.37
N THR A 128 3.57 -2.83 22.91
CA THR A 128 4.80 -3.42 23.46
C THR A 128 4.95 -4.90 23.09
N ALA A 129 6.19 -5.37 22.97
CA ALA A 129 6.48 -6.79 22.90
C ALA A 129 6.34 -7.47 24.27
N LEU A 130 5.93 -8.74 24.24
CA LEU A 130 5.74 -9.57 25.42
C LEU A 130 6.57 -10.86 25.33
N ARG A 131 6.98 -11.35 26.50
CA ARG A 131 7.36 -12.75 26.71
C ARG A 131 6.13 -13.67 26.71
N ALA A 132 6.38 -14.97 26.69
CA ALA A 132 5.32 -15.98 26.81
C ALA A 132 4.55 -15.87 28.15
N ASP A 133 5.23 -15.46 29.22
CA ASP A 133 4.64 -15.22 30.55
C ASP A 133 3.91 -13.87 30.69
N GLY A 134 3.85 -13.06 29.62
CA GLY A 134 3.18 -11.76 29.62
C GLY A 134 4.02 -10.58 30.11
N THR A 135 5.28 -10.79 30.49
CA THR A 135 6.18 -9.69 30.90
C THR A 135 6.80 -8.98 29.69
N ALA A 136 7.19 -7.70 29.86
CA ALA A 136 7.86 -6.95 28.80
C ALA A 136 9.26 -7.53 28.48
N LEU A 137 9.58 -7.62 27.19
CA LEU A 137 10.91 -8.03 26.73
C LEU A 137 11.93 -6.87 26.89
N PRO A 138 13.22 -7.14 27.19
CA PRO A 138 14.26 -6.11 27.24
C PRO A 138 14.54 -5.54 25.85
N HIS A 139 14.99 -4.29 25.71
CA HIS A 139 15.28 -3.66 24.41
C HIS A 139 16.16 -4.49 23.47
N ASP A 140 15.80 -4.50 22.18
CA ASP A 140 16.48 -5.21 21.10
C ASP A 140 16.16 -4.48 19.77
N GLU A 141 17.19 -4.02 19.05
CA GLU A 141 17.00 -3.11 17.91
C GLU A 141 16.18 -3.74 16.76
N VAL A 142 16.40 -5.03 16.48
CA VAL A 142 15.71 -5.72 15.39
C VAL A 142 14.22 -5.86 15.70
N ARG A 143 13.90 -6.30 16.92
CA ARG A 143 12.52 -6.38 17.39
C ARG A 143 11.88 -5.01 17.50
N ASP A 144 12.59 -4.01 17.99
CA ASP A 144 12.06 -2.66 18.14
C ASP A 144 11.73 -2.03 16.77
N GLY A 145 12.52 -2.33 15.73
CA GLY A 145 12.19 -1.99 14.35
C GLY A 145 10.94 -2.69 13.81
N LEU A 146 10.75 -3.98 14.13
CA LEU A 146 9.53 -4.73 13.78
C LEU A 146 8.30 -4.20 14.53
N LEU A 147 8.43 -3.88 15.82
CA LEU A 147 7.37 -3.28 16.63
C LEU A 147 6.96 -1.91 16.09
N ALA A 148 7.92 -1.09 15.67
CA ALA A 148 7.64 0.19 15.03
C ALA A 148 6.80 0.00 13.76
N ALA A 149 7.21 -0.90 12.86
CA ALA A 149 6.47 -1.15 11.63
C ALA A 149 5.03 -1.62 11.87
N TRP A 150 4.79 -2.43 12.90
CA TRP A 150 3.43 -2.82 13.29
C TRP A 150 2.65 -1.69 13.96
N ARG A 151 3.28 -0.89 14.82
CA ARG A 151 2.66 0.29 15.43
C ARG A 151 2.15 1.26 14.37
N ASP A 152 2.97 1.52 13.35
CA ASP A 152 2.63 2.38 12.22
C ASP A 152 1.43 1.84 11.45
N GLN A 153 1.41 0.53 11.22
CA GLN A 153 0.27 -0.13 10.59
C GLN A 153 -1.01 0.05 11.42
N PHE A 154 -0.95 -0.16 12.74
CA PHE A 154 -2.11 -0.01 13.63
C PHE A 154 -2.62 1.43 13.73
N ALA A 155 -1.75 2.42 13.62
CA ALA A 155 -2.15 3.83 13.54
C ALA A 155 -3.08 4.09 12.34
N THR A 156 -2.85 3.39 11.22
CA THR A 156 -3.71 3.50 10.03
C THR A 156 -4.95 2.62 10.08
N LEU A 157 -4.92 1.52 10.83
CA LEU A 157 -6.05 0.57 10.95
C LEU A 157 -7.08 0.97 12.02
N SER A 158 -6.70 1.79 12.99
CA SER A 158 -7.53 2.11 14.13
C SER A 158 -7.93 3.59 14.12
N LEU A 159 -9.15 3.88 13.64
CA LEU A 159 -9.65 5.24 13.62
C LEU A 159 -10.22 5.65 14.97
N GLU A 160 -10.12 6.95 15.22
CA GLU A 160 -10.82 7.59 16.31
C GLU A 160 -12.34 7.48 16.14
N ARG A 161 -13.02 7.32 17.27
CA ARG A 161 -14.46 7.47 17.38
C ARG A 161 -14.84 8.84 16.85
N ARG A 162 -15.72 8.88 15.86
CA ARG A 162 -16.16 10.13 15.25
C ARG A 162 -17.45 9.99 14.47
N ARG A 163 -17.99 11.15 14.10
CA ARG A 163 -19.12 11.27 13.19
C ARG A 163 -18.63 11.80 11.86
N ILE A 164 -18.84 11.07 10.78
CA ILE A 164 -18.47 11.44 9.42
C ILE A 164 -19.68 12.10 8.76
N VAL A 165 -19.53 13.37 8.38
CA VAL A 165 -20.58 14.12 7.67
C VAL A 165 -20.47 13.88 6.16
N VAL A 166 -21.61 14.01 5.47
CA VAL A 166 -21.68 13.83 4.01
C VAL A 166 -20.79 14.85 3.31
N GLY A 167 -19.93 14.37 2.41
CA GLY A 167 -19.04 15.21 1.61
C GLY A 167 -17.85 15.80 2.36
N GLU A 168 -17.75 15.56 3.67
CA GLU A 168 -16.64 16.05 4.49
C GLU A 168 -15.38 15.20 4.30
N ASP A 169 -14.24 15.88 4.31
CA ASP A 169 -12.93 15.25 4.42
C ASP A 169 -12.60 14.97 5.88
N PHE A 170 -12.08 13.79 6.17
CA PHE A 170 -11.64 13.44 7.51
C PHE A 170 -10.16 13.01 7.51
N PRO A 171 -9.41 13.38 8.55
CA PRO A 171 -8.01 13.00 8.65
C PRO A 171 -7.89 11.51 9.02
N MET A 172 -6.87 10.88 8.45
CA MET A 172 -6.35 9.57 8.83
C MET A 172 -4.92 9.75 9.32
N ALA A 173 -4.62 9.20 10.50
CA ALA A 173 -3.25 9.19 10.99
C ALA A 173 -2.38 8.31 10.08
N ILE A 174 -1.24 8.83 9.66
CA ILE A 174 -0.23 8.09 8.90
C ILE A 174 1.09 8.35 9.61
N ASP A 175 1.75 7.29 10.08
CA ASP A 175 3.03 7.45 10.74
C ASP A 175 4.08 8.04 9.80
N GLY A 176 4.98 8.87 10.36
CA GLY A 176 5.94 9.65 9.58
C GLY A 176 5.35 10.83 8.80
N SER A 177 4.04 11.09 8.89
CA SER A 177 3.37 12.25 8.28
C SER A 177 2.72 13.14 9.32
N SER A 178 3.26 14.35 9.51
CA SER A 178 2.62 15.38 10.36
C SER A 178 1.28 15.85 9.82
N ARG A 179 1.05 15.69 8.51
CA ARG A 179 -0.21 16.04 7.84
C ARG A 179 -1.21 14.87 7.79
N GLY A 180 -0.77 13.65 8.11
CA GLY A 180 -1.56 12.43 7.95
C GLY A 180 -1.96 12.20 6.49
N GLY A 181 -3.07 11.48 6.30
CA GLY A 181 -3.80 11.32 5.06
C GLY A 181 -5.15 12.02 5.13
N VAL A 182 -5.70 12.39 3.98
CA VAL A 182 -7.06 12.95 3.89
C VAL A 182 -7.96 11.95 3.20
N CYS A 183 -9.06 11.61 3.86
CA CYS A 183 -10.04 10.65 3.37
C CYS A 183 -11.38 11.32 3.11
N ARG A 184 -12.05 10.90 2.04
CA ARG A 184 -13.43 11.27 1.75
C ARG A 184 -14.30 10.04 1.71
N ALA A 185 -15.43 10.08 2.41
CA ALA A 185 -16.40 9.01 2.39
C ALA A 185 -17.02 8.86 0.98
N ALA A 186 -17.03 7.63 0.46
CA ALA A 186 -17.58 7.30 -0.84
C ALA A 186 -18.98 6.66 -0.74
N GLY A 187 -19.23 5.90 0.33
CA GLY A 187 -20.49 5.19 0.49
C GLY A 187 -20.51 4.23 1.67
N LEU A 188 -21.63 3.52 1.83
CA LEU A 188 -21.80 2.43 2.78
C LEU A 188 -21.99 1.11 2.04
N ASP A 189 -21.43 0.03 2.59
CA ASP A 189 -21.62 -1.32 2.07
C ASP A 189 -21.44 -2.35 3.21
N ALA A 190 -21.13 -3.59 2.88
CA ALA A 190 -20.77 -4.62 3.82
C ALA A 190 -19.60 -5.52 3.38
N ILE A 191 -18.84 -5.98 4.36
CA ILE A 191 -17.82 -7.06 4.24
C ILE A 191 -18.19 -8.11 5.29
N ALA A 192 -18.27 -9.39 4.92
CA ALA A 192 -18.56 -10.48 5.88
C ALA A 192 -19.75 -10.22 6.86
N GLN A 193 -20.86 -9.65 6.37
CA GLN A 193 -22.08 -9.26 7.13
C GLN A 193 -21.93 -8.00 7.99
N ARG A 194 -20.79 -7.32 7.93
CA ARG A 194 -20.49 -6.12 8.71
C ARG A 194 -20.73 -4.88 7.89
N ALA A 195 -21.48 -3.93 8.44
CA ALA A 195 -21.64 -2.63 7.83
C ALA A 195 -20.29 -1.89 7.81
N VAL A 196 -19.89 -1.43 6.63
CA VAL A 196 -18.65 -0.68 6.43
C VAL A 196 -18.91 0.69 5.81
N LEU A 197 -18.15 1.68 6.26
CA LEU A 197 -17.95 2.95 5.58
C LEU A 197 -16.81 2.78 4.58
N VAL A 198 -17.09 2.99 3.30
CA VAL A 198 -16.08 3.00 2.25
C VAL A 198 -15.57 4.43 2.06
N ALA A 199 -14.26 4.61 2.03
CA ALA A 199 -13.65 5.91 1.79
C ALA A 199 -12.46 5.82 0.83
N ARG A 200 -12.18 6.96 0.17
CA ARG A 200 -11.00 7.18 -0.66
C ARG A 200 -10.05 8.08 0.09
N CYS A 201 -8.80 7.68 0.23
CA CYS A 201 -7.78 8.44 0.93
C CYS A 201 -6.62 8.79 0.01
N ALA A 202 -6.07 9.98 0.21
CA ALA A 202 -4.85 10.43 -0.43
C ALA A 202 -3.83 10.83 0.63
N VAL A 203 -2.57 10.49 0.38
CA VAL A 203 -1.42 10.90 1.20
C VAL A 203 -0.35 11.42 0.25
N GLU A 204 0.23 12.56 0.57
CA GLU A 204 1.40 13.09 -0.12
C GLU A 204 2.52 13.31 0.90
N LEU A 205 3.62 12.58 0.71
CA LEU A 205 4.83 12.67 1.49
C LEU A 205 5.96 13.16 0.59
N ALA A 206 6.74 14.13 1.06
CA ALA A 206 7.94 14.61 0.39
C ALA A 206 9.12 14.52 1.35
N GLY A 207 10.26 14.04 0.86
CA GLY A 207 11.46 13.90 1.68
C GLY A 207 12.61 13.16 0.98
N ARG A 208 13.70 12.91 1.70
CA ARG A 208 14.81 12.08 1.22
C ARG A 208 14.54 10.61 1.56
N LEU A 209 14.85 9.69 0.63
CA LEU A 209 14.81 8.26 0.93
C LEU A 209 15.95 7.91 1.91
N ARG A 210 15.70 7.00 2.86
CA ARG A 210 16.74 6.50 3.77
C ARG A 210 17.90 5.89 2.96
N GLY A 211 19.12 6.36 3.20
CA GLY A 211 20.35 5.81 2.60
C GLY A 211 20.76 6.37 1.24
N GLY A 212 20.23 7.52 0.80
CA GLY A 212 20.69 8.19 -0.42
C GLY A 212 20.47 9.70 -0.46
N ASP A 213 21.18 10.38 -1.37
CA ASP A 213 21.10 11.84 -1.57
C ASP A 213 19.91 12.28 -2.46
N SER A 214 19.13 11.33 -2.97
CA SER A 214 18.03 11.62 -3.88
C SER A 214 16.77 12.03 -3.12
N GLU A 215 16.22 13.19 -3.49
CA GLU A 215 14.88 13.58 -3.07
C GLU A 215 13.86 12.62 -3.69
N ALA A 216 12.82 12.28 -2.94
CA ALA A 216 11.69 11.51 -3.42
C ALA A 216 10.37 12.15 -3.01
N ARG A 217 9.38 11.96 -3.88
CA ARG A 217 7.98 12.25 -3.61
C ARG A 217 7.22 10.94 -3.60
N VAL A 218 6.48 10.72 -2.53
CA VAL A 218 5.65 9.54 -2.34
C VAL A 218 4.20 9.99 -2.31
N ALA A 219 3.39 9.49 -3.23
CA ALA A 219 1.96 9.68 -3.23
C ALA A 219 1.28 8.33 -2.99
N ILE A 220 0.30 8.29 -2.09
CA ILE A 220 -0.48 7.09 -1.80
C ILE A 220 -1.94 7.40 -2.10
N PHE A 221 -2.58 6.47 -2.81
CA PHE A 221 -4.02 6.47 -3.01
C PHE A 221 -4.58 5.17 -2.48
N ALA A 222 -5.55 5.26 -1.58
CA ALA A 222 -6.13 4.11 -0.92
C ALA A 222 -7.66 4.11 -1.02
N HIS A 223 -8.21 2.92 -1.22
CA HIS A 223 -9.58 2.60 -0.84
C HIS A 223 -9.55 1.91 0.52
N ILE A 224 -10.40 2.35 1.44
CA ILE A 224 -10.56 1.72 2.76
C ILE A 224 -12.02 1.33 2.98
N ALA A 225 -12.23 0.26 3.73
CA ALA A 225 -13.50 -0.12 4.33
C ALA A 225 -13.35 -0.12 5.85
N VAL A 226 -14.05 0.77 6.53
CA VAL A 226 -14.04 0.92 8.00
C VAL A 226 -15.27 0.23 8.57
N ASP A 227 -15.10 -0.71 9.50
CA ASP A 227 -16.22 -1.26 10.27
C ASP A 227 -16.93 -0.14 11.02
N VAL A 228 -18.21 0.06 10.77
CA VAL A 228 -18.96 1.17 11.37
C VAL A 228 -19.01 1.04 12.89
N ALA A 229 -19.17 -0.18 13.42
CA ALA A 229 -19.31 -0.35 14.86
C ALA A 229 -17.98 -0.09 15.58
N SER A 230 -16.87 -0.68 15.15
CA SER A 230 -15.59 -0.57 15.85
C SER A 230 -14.73 0.59 15.40
N GLY A 231 -14.92 1.14 14.19
CA GLY A 231 -14.03 2.17 13.62
C GLY A 231 -12.70 1.60 13.14
N VAL A 232 -12.57 0.27 13.04
CA VAL A 232 -11.36 -0.40 12.55
C VAL A 232 -11.46 -0.57 11.02
N VAL A 233 -10.37 -0.30 10.31
CA VAL A 233 -10.27 -0.56 8.86
C VAL A 233 -10.22 -2.08 8.65
N LEU A 234 -11.31 -2.67 8.12
CA LEU A 234 -11.41 -4.10 7.83
C LEU A 234 -10.66 -4.51 6.57
N ALA A 235 -10.66 -3.63 5.57
CA ALA A 235 -9.96 -3.87 4.33
C ALA A 235 -9.40 -2.56 3.79
N GLN A 236 -8.20 -2.62 3.27
CA GLN A 236 -7.54 -1.52 2.60
C GLN A 236 -6.90 -2.05 1.33
N GLY A 237 -7.09 -1.35 0.22
CA GLY A 237 -6.30 -1.53 -1.00
C GLY A 237 -5.69 -0.20 -1.38
N TYR A 238 -4.37 -0.15 -1.51
CA TYR A 238 -3.68 1.08 -1.89
C TYR A 238 -2.65 0.85 -2.99
N ALA A 239 -2.40 1.92 -3.73
CA ALA A 239 -1.23 2.04 -4.58
C ALA A 239 -0.32 3.11 -3.98
N THR A 240 0.98 2.92 -4.12
CA THR A 240 1.98 3.91 -3.76
C THR A 240 2.77 4.26 -5.01
N ARG A 241 2.79 5.54 -5.38
CA ARG A 241 3.67 6.09 -6.41
C ARG A 241 4.87 6.73 -5.74
N ILE A 242 6.06 6.23 -6.03
CA ILE A 242 7.34 6.78 -5.58
C ILE A 242 8.04 7.37 -6.78
N GLU A 243 8.28 8.68 -6.75
CA GLU A 243 9.03 9.40 -7.77
C GLU A 243 10.34 9.91 -7.18
N THR A 244 11.47 9.61 -7.83
CA THR A 244 12.81 9.99 -7.37
C THR A 244 13.41 11.06 -8.26
N PHE A 245 14.19 11.97 -7.69
CA PHE A 245 14.75 13.12 -8.41
C PHE A 245 16.28 13.13 -8.36
N THR A 246 16.91 13.57 -9.46
CA THR A 246 18.34 13.93 -9.49
C THR A 246 18.56 15.32 -8.87
N GLY A 247 19.81 15.65 -8.52
CA GLY A 247 20.16 16.95 -7.91
C GLY A 247 19.83 18.19 -8.74
N ASN A 248 19.48 18.05 -10.02
CA ASN A 248 18.99 19.13 -10.89
C ASN A 248 17.44 19.17 -10.99
N GLY A 249 16.72 18.44 -10.14
CA GLY A 249 15.26 18.42 -10.08
C GLY A 249 14.55 17.58 -11.15
N ARG A 250 15.28 16.87 -12.01
CA ARG A 250 14.67 15.96 -13.01
C ARG A 250 14.25 14.63 -12.39
N SER A 251 13.07 14.15 -12.77
CA SER A 251 12.59 12.81 -12.39
C SER A 251 13.49 11.74 -12.98
N LYS A 252 13.95 10.82 -12.14
CA LYS A 252 14.87 9.72 -12.47
C LYS A 252 14.15 8.37 -12.57
N GLY A 253 13.00 8.24 -11.92
CA GLY A 253 12.23 7.00 -11.94
C GLY A 253 10.95 7.08 -11.14
N VAL A 254 9.94 6.33 -11.58
CA VAL A 254 8.64 6.17 -10.94
C VAL A 254 8.38 4.69 -10.67
N VAL A 255 8.03 4.34 -9.44
CA VAL A 255 7.62 2.98 -9.05
C VAL A 255 6.20 3.04 -8.51
N VAL A 256 5.34 2.10 -8.93
CA VAL A 256 3.98 1.92 -8.41
C VAL A 256 3.88 0.57 -7.71
N THR A 257 3.58 0.55 -6.42
CA THR A 257 3.41 -0.69 -5.64
C THR A 257 1.97 -0.81 -5.11
N PRO A 258 1.23 -1.86 -5.49
CA PRO A 258 -0.05 -2.17 -4.86
C PRO A 258 0.17 -2.90 -3.54
N SER A 259 -0.76 -2.73 -2.60
CA SER A 259 -0.74 -3.42 -1.31
C SER A 259 -2.15 -3.54 -0.76
N ARG A 260 -2.34 -4.54 0.10
CA ARG A 260 -3.63 -4.84 0.73
C ARG A 260 -3.45 -5.15 2.21
N VAL A 261 -4.41 -4.73 3.02
CA VAL A 261 -4.58 -5.20 4.41
C VAL A 261 -6.00 -5.71 4.57
N ILE A 262 -6.16 -6.84 5.27
CA ILE A 262 -7.46 -7.47 5.55
C ILE A 262 -7.50 -7.91 7.01
N LEU A 263 -8.65 -7.70 7.65
CA LEU A 263 -9.01 -8.32 8.91
C LEU A 263 -10.00 -9.45 8.66
N GLU A 264 -9.70 -10.61 9.24
CA GLU A 264 -10.44 -11.88 9.09
C GLU A 264 -11.00 -12.34 10.45
#